data_AF-A0A7J6T6F9-F1
#
_entry.id   AF-A0A7J6T6F9-F1
#
_cell.length_a   1.000
_cell.length_b   1.000
_cell.length_c   1.000
_cell.angle_alpha   90.00
_cell.angle_beta   90.00
_cell.angle_gamma   90.00
#
_symmetry.space_group_name_H-M   'P 1'
#
loop_
_entity.id
_entity.type
_entity.pdbx_description
1 polymer ?
#
loop_
_entity_poly.entity_id
_entity_poly.type
_entity_poly.pdbx_seq_one_letter_code
_entity_poly.pdbx_strand_id
1 'polypeptide(L)'
;MYILLCGYPPFYGETDADVLTKVRLGNYTFNAADWKGVSDDAKDLIRKLLKINPRDRYTAEQALNHLWVRNKAPKAQGAPLEGAQIENLKSFRSQNKLKKAALHVIAQQLPDEEIDQLKKIFISIDKNGDGQLTVHEIVEGINQAG
;
A
#
# COMPACT_ATOMS: atom_id res chain seq x y z
N MET A 1 3.36 4.59 -7.90
CA MET A 1 3.61 5.95 -8.44
C MET A 1 2.56 6.95 -7.99
N TYR A 2 1.27 6.77 -8.30
CA TYR A 2 0.20 7.68 -7.89
C TYR A 2 0.24 8.04 -6.39
N ILE A 3 0.22 7.00 -5.54
CA ILE A 3 0.29 7.13 -4.08
C ILE A 3 1.57 7.84 -3.62
N LEU A 4 2.70 7.63 -4.29
CA LEU A 4 3.97 8.26 -3.89
C LEU A 4 3.94 9.78 -4.10
N LEU A 5 3.15 10.26 -5.05
CA LEU A 5 3.08 11.68 -5.39
C LEU A 5 2.03 12.43 -4.56
N CYS A 6 0.90 11.80 -4.22
CA CYS A 6 -0.21 12.47 -3.52
C CYS A 6 -0.61 11.84 -2.17
N GLY A 7 -0.05 10.69 -1.77
CA GLY A 7 -0.27 10.08 -0.46
C GLY A 7 -1.50 9.17 -0.33
N TYR A 8 -2.32 9.00 -1.38
CA TYR A 8 -3.55 8.19 -1.35
C TYR A 8 -3.76 7.37 -2.63
N PRO A 9 -4.53 6.26 -2.59
CA PRO A 9 -4.76 5.41 -3.76
C PRO A 9 -5.63 6.10 -4.81
N PRO A 10 -5.41 5.84 -6.12
CA PRO A 10 -6.22 6.39 -7.19
C PRO A 10 -7.67 5.88 -7.19
N PHE A 11 -7.91 4.71 -6.59
CA PHE A 11 -9.22 4.10 -6.43
C PHE A 11 -9.45 3.88 -4.93
N TYR A 12 -10.42 4.59 -4.37
CA TYR A 12 -10.79 4.52 -2.95
C TYR A 12 -12.28 4.24 -2.82
N GLY A 13 -12.67 3.37 -1.88
CA GLY A 13 -14.05 3.00 -1.60
C GLY A 13 -14.17 2.54 -0.14
N GLU A 14 -15.39 2.54 0.39
CA GLU A 14 -15.67 2.10 1.76
C GLU A 14 -15.61 0.58 1.88
N THR A 15 -15.99 -0.13 0.80
CA THR A 15 -15.91 -1.58 0.70
C THR A 15 -14.98 -2.03 -0.44
N ASP A 16 -14.52 -3.28 -0.37
CA ASP A 16 -13.74 -3.89 -1.45
C ASP A 16 -14.53 -3.95 -2.77
N ALA A 17 -15.85 -4.11 -2.69
CA ALA A 17 -16.73 -4.09 -3.85
C ALA A 17 -16.74 -2.72 -4.55
N ASP A 18 -16.74 -1.63 -3.76
CA ASP A 18 -16.67 -0.26 -4.29
C ASP A 18 -15.32 0.02 -4.95
N VAL A 19 -14.24 -0.44 -4.31
CA VAL A 19 -12.88 -0.32 -4.85
C VAL A 19 -12.78 -1.08 -6.18
N LEU A 20 -13.22 -2.33 -6.24
CA LEU A 20 -13.21 -3.13 -7.46
C LEU A 20 -14.07 -2.52 -8.56
N THR A 21 -15.21 -1.93 -8.22
CA THR A 21 -16.07 -1.21 -9.17
C THR A 21 -15.33 -0.01 -9.76
N LYS A 22 -14.68 0.81 -8.93
CA LYS A 22 -13.89 1.97 -9.41
C LYS A 22 -12.67 1.55 -10.24
N VAL A 23 -12.01 0.46 -9.88
CA VAL A 23 -10.91 -0.12 -10.67
C VAL A 23 -11.41 -0.56 -12.05
N ARG A 24 -12.58 -1.22 -12.13
CA ARG A 24 -13.19 -1.64 -13.40
C ARG A 24 -13.59 -0.47 -14.28
N LEU A 25 -14.12 0.59 -13.67
CA LEU A 25 -14.46 1.83 -14.38
C LEU A 25 -13.22 2.62 -14.80
N GLY A 26 -12.09 2.43 -14.13
CA GLY A 26 -10.84 3.14 -14.39
C GLY A 26 -10.89 4.63 -14.12
N ASN A 27 -11.91 5.10 -13.40
CA ASN A 27 -12.08 6.51 -13.08
C ASN A 27 -11.22 6.89 -11.87
N TYR A 28 -10.24 7.76 -12.09
CA TYR A 28 -9.42 8.40 -11.07
C TYR A 28 -9.19 9.86 -11.45
N THR A 29 -8.90 10.72 -10.46
CA THR A 29 -8.84 12.17 -10.66
C THR A 29 -7.62 12.78 -9.99
N PHE A 30 -6.92 13.68 -10.69
CA PHE A 30 -5.85 14.47 -10.11
C PHE A 30 -6.42 15.72 -9.43
N ASN A 31 -6.72 15.65 -8.12
CA ASN A 31 -7.23 16.80 -7.37
C ASN A 31 -6.23 17.96 -7.42
N ALA A 32 -6.70 19.15 -7.83
CA ALA A 32 -5.85 20.33 -8.01
C ALA A 32 -5.06 20.72 -6.75
N ALA A 33 -5.63 20.50 -5.55
CA ALA A 33 -4.96 20.83 -4.29
C ALA A 33 -3.72 19.94 -4.06
N ASP A 34 -3.88 18.62 -4.19
CA ASP A 34 -2.80 17.65 -3.89
C ASP A 34 -1.77 17.56 -5.02
N TRP A 35 -2.18 17.91 -6.24
CA TRP A 35 -1.38 17.73 -7.46
C TRP A 35 -0.80 19.04 -8.02
N LYS A 36 -0.88 20.15 -7.26
CA LYS A 36 -0.36 21.46 -7.66
C LYS A 36 1.16 21.45 -7.90
N GLY A 37 1.91 20.72 -7.07
CA GLY A 37 3.38 20.61 -7.17
C GLY A 37 3.88 19.52 -8.13
N VAL A 38 2.98 18.74 -8.72
CA VAL A 38 3.33 17.60 -9.58
C VAL A 38 3.29 18.01 -11.04
N SER A 39 4.42 17.86 -11.73
CA SER A 39 4.57 18.18 -13.16
C SER A 39 3.59 17.39 -14.04
N ASP A 40 3.13 18.00 -15.13
CA ASP A 40 2.21 17.36 -16.06
C ASP A 40 2.79 16.10 -16.72
N ASP A 41 4.10 16.03 -16.94
CA ASP A 41 4.79 14.82 -17.42
C ASP A 41 4.60 13.62 -16.48
N ALA A 42 4.55 13.87 -15.17
CA ALA A 42 4.34 12.82 -14.16
C ALA A 42 2.90 12.30 -14.21
N LYS A 43 1.94 13.24 -14.35
CA LYS A 43 0.52 12.92 -14.50
C LYS A 43 0.28 12.17 -15.80
N ASP A 44 0.95 12.53 -16.89
CA ASP A 44 0.85 11.83 -18.17
C ASP A 44 1.35 10.39 -18.08
N LEU A 45 2.51 10.16 -17.46
CA LEU A 45 3.01 8.80 -17.24
C LEU A 45 2.01 7.95 -16.45
N ILE A 46 1.41 8.50 -15.39
CA ILE A 46 0.36 7.82 -14.63
C ILE A 46 -0.83 7.48 -15.53
N ARG A 47 -1.26 8.40 -16.41
CA ARG A 47 -2.36 8.13 -17.37
C ARG A 47 -2.04 7.00 -18.33
N LYS A 48 -0.79 6.88 -18.78
CA LYS A 48 -0.35 5.79 -19.65
C LYS A 48 -0.25 4.45 -18.90
N LEU A 49 0.10 4.47 -17.61
CA LEU A 49 0.18 3.27 -16.76
C LEU A 49 -1.19 2.77 -16.28
N LEU A 50 -2.17 3.66 -16.08
CA LEU A 50 -3.50 3.34 -15.58
C LEU A 50 -4.56 3.25 -16.68
N LYS A 51 -4.16 2.96 -17.93
CA LYS A 51 -5.11 2.65 -19.00
C LYS A 51 -5.89 1.37 -18.68
N ILE A 52 -7.22 1.47 -18.83
CA ILE A 52 -8.17 0.35 -18.60
C ILE A 52 -7.83 -0.81 -19.53
N ASN A 53 -7.78 -0.53 -20.83
CA ASN A 53 -7.38 -1.51 -21.83
C ASN A 53 -5.89 -1.85 -21.68
N PRO A 54 -5.54 -3.11 -21.36
CA PRO A 54 -4.14 -3.51 -21.21
C PRO A 54 -3.29 -3.29 -22.46
N ARG A 55 -3.89 -3.32 -23.66
CA ARG A 55 -3.18 -3.11 -24.92
C ARG A 55 -2.71 -1.67 -25.12
N ASP A 56 -3.43 -0.71 -24.53
CA ASP A 56 -3.10 0.71 -24.59
C ASP A 56 -2.20 1.13 -23.41
N ARG A 57 -2.00 0.22 -22.44
CA ARG A 57 -1.20 0.45 -21.25
C ARG A 57 0.27 0.34 -21.60
N TYR A 58 1.06 1.27 -21.07
CA TYR A 58 2.50 1.22 -21.25
C TYR A 58 3.09 -0.07 -20.67
N THR A 59 4.00 -0.67 -21.43
CA THR A 59 4.91 -1.69 -20.91
C THR A 59 5.91 -1.05 -19.94
N ALA A 60 6.58 -1.88 -19.15
CA ALA A 60 7.64 -1.42 -18.25
C ALA A 60 8.75 -0.66 -19.01
N GLU A 61 9.13 -1.15 -20.18
CA GLU A 61 10.13 -0.50 -21.05
C GLU A 61 9.66 0.86 -21.58
N GLN A 62 8.40 0.96 -22.04
CA GLN A 62 7.82 2.23 -22.48
C GLN A 62 7.74 3.25 -21.34
N ALA A 63 7.41 2.79 -20.13
CA ALA A 63 7.37 3.63 -18.93
C ALA A 63 8.77 4.13 -18.52
N LEU A 64 9.78 3.27 -18.58
CA LEU A 64 11.18 3.63 -18.29
C LEU A 64 11.70 4.70 -19.28
N ASN A 65 11.27 4.61 -20.53
CA ASN A 65 11.64 5.55 -21.59
C ASN A 65 10.77 6.82 -21.65
N HIS A 66 9.81 6.98 -20.75
CA HIS A 66 8.96 8.16 -20.71
C HIS A 66 9.74 9.42 -20.32
N LEU A 67 9.35 10.58 -20.89
CA LEU A 67 10.00 11.88 -20.66
C LEU A 67 10.19 12.20 -19.18
N TRP A 68 9.18 11.93 -18.35
CA TRP A 68 9.27 12.15 -16.91
C TRP A 68 10.43 11.38 -16.26
N VAL A 69 10.55 10.08 -16.55
CA VAL A 69 11.62 9.23 -16.00
C VAL A 69 12.97 9.63 -16.59
N ARG A 70 13.05 9.76 -17.92
CA ARG A 70 14.29 10.12 -18.61
C ARG A 70 14.84 11.49 -18.23
N ASN A 71 14.00 12.47 -17.95
CA ASN A 71 14.45 13.82 -17.63
C ASN A 71 14.70 14.04 -16.14
N LYS A 72 14.04 13.26 -15.26
CA LYS A 72 14.15 13.43 -13.80
C LYS A 72 15.07 12.40 -13.15
N ALA A 73 15.13 11.15 -13.62
CA ALA A 73 16.00 10.12 -13.05
C ALA A 73 17.51 10.46 -13.14
N PRO A 74 18.03 10.99 -14.28
CA PRO A 74 19.45 11.36 -14.37
C PRO A 74 19.82 12.63 -13.59
N LYS A 75 18.84 13.45 -13.20
CA LYS A 75 19.02 14.71 -12.47
C LYS A 75 18.74 14.59 -10.98
N ALA A 76 18.36 13.40 -10.50
CA ALA A 76 18.05 13.14 -9.10
C ALA A 76 19.33 12.84 -8.30
N GLN A 77 20.23 13.82 -8.17
CA GLN A 77 21.27 13.78 -7.14
C GLN A 77 20.98 14.87 -6.11
N GLY A 78 20.73 14.47 -4.86
CA GLY A 78 20.59 15.41 -3.75
C GLY A 78 19.34 16.30 -3.78
N ALA A 79 18.32 15.97 -4.56
CA ALA A 79 17.05 16.70 -4.52
C ALA A 79 16.45 16.57 -3.10
N PRO A 80 16.29 17.68 -2.34
CA PRO A 80 15.66 17.61 -1.04
C PRO A 80 14.22 17.13 -1.23
N LEU A 81 13.86 16.03 -0.58
CA LEU A 81 12.46 15.62 -0.46
C LEU A 81 11.74 16.71 0.34
N GLU A 82 10.84 17.44 -0.31
CA GLU A 82 10.08 18.50 0.34
C GLU A 82 9.15 17.86 1.40
N GLY A 83 8.90 18.57 2.50
CA GLY A 83 8.17 18.04 3.65
C GLY A 83 6.81 17.41 3.29
N ALA A 84 6.10 17.95 2.30
CA ALA A 84 4.82 17.41 1.82
C ALA A 84 4.97 16.00 1.22
N GLN A 85 6.07 15.69 0.53
CA GLN A 85 6.31 14.37 -0.05
C GLN A 85 6.66 13.34 1.04
N ILE A 86 7.36 13.78 2.09
CA ILE A 86 7.67 12.96 3.27
C ILE A 86 6.38 12.67 4.07
N GLU A 87 5.51 13.66 4.26
CA GLU A 87 4.22 13.48 4.94
C GLU A 87 3.27 12.57 4.15
N ASN A 88 3.29 12.64 2.81
CA ASN A 88 2.56 11.69 1.96
C ASN A 88 3.10 10.26 2.12
N LEU A 89 4.42 10.09 2.22
CA LEU A 89 5.05 8.79 2.47
C LEU A 89 4.71 8.24 3.87
N LYS A 90 4.69 9.11 4.89
CA LYS A 90 4.29 8.77 6.26
C LYS A 90 2.81 8.39 6.34
N SER A 91 1.94 9.16 5.68
CA SER A 91 0.50 8.89 5.58
C SER A 91 0.21 7.56 4.88
N PHE A 92 0.95 7.22 3.82
CA PHE A 92 0.85 5.90 3.20
C PHE A 92 1.26 4.77 4.15
N ARG A 93 2.33 4.96 4.93
CA ARG A 93 2.80 3.96 5.90
C ARG A 93 1.84 3.78 7.08
N SER A 94 1.17 4.83 7.53
CA SER A 94 0.31 4.82 8.73
C SER A 94 -1.03 4.11 8.50
N GLN A 95 -1.57 4.10 7.28
CA GLN A 95 -2.84 3.43 6.98
C GLN A 95 -2.84 1.91 7.27
N ASN A 96 -1.69 1.24 7.13
CA ASN A 96 -1.56 -0.19 7.48
C ASN A 96 -1.23 -0.43 8.96
N LYS A 97 -0.59 0.54 9.62
CA LYS A 97 -0.23 0.44 11.03
C LYS A 97 -1.42 0.70 11.96
N LEU A 98 -2.30 1.63 11.59
CA LEU A 98 -3.48 1.96 12.39
C LEU A 98 -4.47 0.79 12.45
N LYS A 99 -4.70 0.10 11.32
CA LYS A 99 -5.51 -1.13 11.30
C LYS A 99 -4.92 -2.22 12.18
N LYS A 100 -3.60 -2.43 12.14
CA LYS A 100 -2.90 -3.38 13.01
C LYS A 100 -2.97 -2.99 14.49
N ALA A 101 -2.81 -1.71 14.81
CA ALA A 101 -2.93 -1.20 16.17
C ALA A 101 -4.37 -1.34 16.71
N ALA A 102 -5.39 -1.04 15.90
CA ALA A 102 -6.79 -1.23 16.28
C ALA A 102 -7.11 -2.70 16.52
N LEU A 103 -6.67 -3.61 15.63
CA LEU A 103 -6.86 -5.05 15.80
C LEU A 103 -6.16 -5.58 17.07
N HIS A 104 -4.97 -5.05 17.37
CA HIS A 104 -4.24 -5.38 18.60
C HIS A 104 -4.97 -4.90 19.86
N VAL A 105 -5.52 -3.68 19.87
CA VAL A 105 -6.31 -3.16 21.00
C VAL A 105 -7.59 -3.98 21.20
N ILE A 106 -8.28 -4.35 20.11
CA ILE A 106 -9.46 -5.22 20.19
C ILE A 106 -9.07 -6.58 20.78
N ALA A 107 -7.99 -7.20 20.31
CA ALA A 107 -7.50 -8.47 20.85
C ALA A 107 -7.09 -8.39 22.34
N GLN A 108 -6.64 -7.23 22.81
CA GLN A 108 -6.33 -6.98 24.23
C GLN A 108 -7.56 -6.75 25.10
N GLN A 109 -8.69 -6.35 24.51
CA GLN A 109 -9.93 -6.05 25.23
C GLN A 109 -10.97 -7.19 25.16
N LEU A 110 -10.69 -8.26 24.42
CA LEU A 110 -11.54 -9.45 24.40
C LEU A 110 -11.41 -10.23 25.73
N PRO A 111 -12.53 -10.69 26.33
CA PRO A 111 -12.50 -11.49 27.55
C PRO A 111 -11.68 -12.76 27.38
N ASP A 112 -10.84 -13.07 28.37
CA ASP A 112 -9.89 -14.21 28.31
C ASP A 112 -10.58 -15.56 28.03
N GLU A 113 -11.84 -15.71 28.44
CA GLU A 113 -12.63 -16.93 28.28
C GLU A 113 -12.90 -17.32 26.81
N GLU A 114 -12.97 -16.35 25.89
CA GLU A 114 -13.25 -16.62 24.47
C GLU A 114 -11.99 -16.86 23.63
N ILE A 115 -10.82 -16.48 24.14
CA ILE A 115 -9.55 -16.50 23.40
C ILE A 115 -8.49 -17.38 24.05
N ASP A 116 -8.77 -18.05 25.16
CA ASP A 116 -7.79 -18.88 25.88
C ASP A 116 -7.24 -20.02 25.00
N GLN A 117 -8.10 -20.67 24.23
CA GLN A 117 -7.68 -21.68 23.25
C GLN A 117 -6.85 -21.08 22.12
N LEU A 118 -7.26 -19.93 21.59
CA LEU A 118 -6.56 -19.25 20.50
C LEU A 118 -5.19 -18.72 20.95
N LYS A 119 -5.09 -18.20 22.18
CA LYS A 119 -3.83 -17.78 22.82
C LYS A 119 -2.88 -18.96 22.99
N LYS A 120 -3.37 -20.11 23.47
CA LYS A 120 -2.55 -21.33 23.62
C LYS A 120 -1.99 -21.82 22.28
N ILE A 121 -2.80 -21.78 21.22
CA ILE A 121 -2.37 -22.14 19.86
C ILE A 121 -1.38 -21.10 19.32
N PHE A 122 -1.64 -19.82 19.53
CA PHE A 122 -0.75 -18.76 19.07
C PHE A 122 0.64 -18.87 19.72
N ILE A 123 0.68 -19.05 21.04
CA ILE A 123 1.93 -19.21 21.82
C ILE A 123 2.65 -20.52 21.45
N SER A 124 1.94 -21.59 21.08
CA SER A 124 2.59 -22.84 20.70
C SER A 124 3.27 -22.76 19.32
N ILE A 125 2.78 -21.87 18.45
CA ILE A 125 3.30 -21.61 17.10
C ILE A 125 4.36 -20.50 17.11
N ASP A 126 4.24 -19.50 17.97
CA ASP A 126 5.20 -18.40 18.15
C ASP A 126 6.49 -18.89 18.84
N LYS A 127 7.38 -19.54 18.07
CA LYS A 127 8.63 -20.12 18.59
C LYS A 127 9.65 -19.08 19.02
N ASN A 128 9.65 -17.92 18.37
CA ASN A 128 10.60 -16.86 18.67
C ASN A 128 10.12 -15.95 19.83
N GLY A 129 8.84 -16.05 20.22
CA GLY A 129 8.24 -15.33 21.34
C GLY A 129 8.12 -13.82 21.12
N ASP A 130 8.16 -13.38 19.86
CA ASP A 130 8.12 -11.96 19.49
C ASP A 130 6.68 -11.41 19.39
N GLY A 131 5.68 -12.27 19.59
CA GLY A 131 4.26 -11.93 19.54
C GLY A 131 3.72 -11.76 18.12
N GLN A 132 4.44 -12.22 17.10
CA GLN A 132 4.04 -12.19 15.70
C GLN A 132 4.25 -13.58 15.06
N LEU A 133 3.30 -13.99 14.20
CA LEU A 133 3.45 -15.23 13.44
C LEU A 133 3.92 -14.91 12.02
N THR A 134 5.13 -15.34 11.71
CA THR A 134 5.63 -15.35 10.33
C THR A 134 4.98 -16.50 9.55
N VAL A 135 4.95 -16.37 8.21
CA VAL A 135 4.46 -17.44 7.33
C VAL A 135 5.21 -18.75 7.58
N HIS A 136 6.50 -18.66 7.91
CA HIS A 136 7.33 -19.81 8.24
C HIS A 136 6.86 -20.50 9.53
N GLU A 137 6.64 -19.75 10.61
CA GLU A 137 6.15 -20.29 11.89
C GLU A 137 4.76 -20.93 11.76
N ILE A 138 3.87 -20.35 10.95
CA ILE A 138 2.54 -20.93 10.68
C ILE A 138 2.68 -22.28 9.96
N VAL A 139 3.52 -22.37 8.93
CA VAL A 139 3.72 -23.61 8.16
C VAL A 139 4.36 -24.70 9.02
N GLU A 140 5.36 -24.35 9.83
CA GLU A 140 5.98 -25.30 10.77
C GLU A 140 5.00 -25.75 11.86
N GLY A 141 4.21 -24.84 12.41
CA GLY A 141 3.19 -25.14 13.41
C GLY A 141 2.11 -26.11 12.90
N ILE A 142 1.66 -25.94 11.65
CA ILE A 142 0.69 -26.84 11.01
C ILE A 142 1.31 -28.23 10.77
N ASN A 143 2.58 -28.31 10.37
CA ASN A 143 3.27 -29.59 10.12
C ASN A 143 3.62 -30.38 11.40
N GLN A 144 3.65 -29.73 12.57
CA GLN A 144 3.88 -30.40 13.86
C GLN A 144 2.57 -30.83 14.57
N ALA A 145 1.42 -30.29 14.16
CA ALA A 145 0.12 -30.54 14.77
C ALA A 145 -0.76 -31.55 14.01
N GLY A 146 -0.29 -32.06 12.87
CA GLY A 146 -0.88 -33.18 12.11
C GLY A 146 -0.01 -34.43 12.18
#